data_AF-A0A7C1QZ61-F1
#
_entry.id   AF-A0A7C1QZ61-F1
#
_cell.length_a   1.000
_cell.length_b   1.000
_cell.length_c   1.000
_cell.angle_alpha   90.00
_cell.angle_beta   90.00
_cell.angle_gamma   90.00
#
_symmetry.space_group_name_H-M   'P 1'
#
loop_
_entity.id
_entity.type
_entity.pdbx_description
1 polymer ?
#
loop_
_entity_poly.entity_id
_entity_poly.type
_entity_poly.pdbx_seq_one_letter_code
_entity_poly.pdbx_strand_id
1 'polypeptide(L)'
;MGEASKISRYLYTVIVLFMIWLFLTASLDPQELGFGLLLSLIVAAFTYEIFTTNGLANLHPKKIAYMVAYIPYFLWAMIMANLDVAYRVLHPKRPINP
;
A
#
# COMPACT_ATOMS: atom_id res chain seq x y z
N MET A 1 -9.20 20.48 0.79
CA MET A 1 -10.21 19.47 0.36
C MET A 1 -10.84 18.92 1.62
N GLY A 2 -12.16 18.92 1.73
CA GLY A 2 -12.85 18.35 2.89
C GLY A 2 -12.64 16.84 2.98
N GLU A 3 -12.78 16.28 4.18
CA GLU A 3 -12.72 14.82 4.36
C GLU A 3 -13.81 14.14 3.53
N ALA A 4 -13.49 12.96 2.97
CA ALA A 4 -14.46 12.13 2.29
C ALA A 4 -15.53 11.61 3.27
N SER A 5 -16.69 11.23 2.73
CA SER A 5 -17.77 10.68 3.56
C SER A 5 -17.32 9.42 4.32
N LYS A 6 -17.89 9.21 5.52
CA LYS A 6 -17.59 8.01 6.33
C LYS A 6 -17.77 6.71 5.54
N ILE A 7 -18.85 6.64 4.74
CA ILE A 7 -19.14 5.50 3.85
C ILE A 7 -18.02 5.30 2.82
N SER A 8 -17.55 6.38 2.18
CA SER A 8 -16.46 6.31 1.22
C SER A 8 -15.15 5.81 1.85
N ARG A 9 -14.84 6.28 3.06
CA ARG A 9 -13.66 5.85 3.83
C ARG A 9 -13.78 4.38 4.26
N TYR A 10 -14.96 3.97 4.72
CA TYR A 10 -15.26 2.58 5.07
C TYR A 10 -15.11 1.65 3.88
N LEU A 11 -15.80 1.93 2.77
CA LEU A 11 -15.74 1.08 1.56
C LEU A 11 -14.33 0.96 1.00
N TYR A 12 -13.57 2.06 1.00
CA TYR A 12 -12.17 2.01 0.58
C TYR A 12 -11.32 1.11 1.49
N THR A 13 -11.51 1.21 2.81
CA THR A 13 -10.84 0.31 3.78
C THR A 13 -11.20 -1.15 3.54
N VAL A 14 -12.48 -1.46 3.31
CA VAL A 14 -12.94 -2.83 2.98
C VAL A 14 -12.24 -3.35 1.72
N ILE A 15 -12.19 -2.55 0.65
CA ILE A 15 -11.54 -2.94 -0.61
C ILE A 15 -10.06 -3.24 -0.37
N VAL A 16 -9.34 -2.38 0.37
CA VAL A 16 -7.91 -2.59 0.63
C VAL A 16 -7.67 -3.83 1.50
N LEU A 17 -8.44 -4.00 2.59
CA LEU A 17 -8.32 -5.18 3.45
C LEU A 17 -8.63 -6.48 2.70
N PHE A 18 -9.65 -6.46 1.83
CA PHE A 18 -9.99 -7.61 1.02
C PHE A 18 -8.91 -7.91 -0.03
N MET A 19 -8.32 -6.89 -0.67
CA MET A 19 -7.18 -7.11 -1.55
C MET A 19 -5.98 -7.72 -0.81
N ILE A 20 -5.68 -7.24 0.41
CA ILE A 20 -4.64 -7.83 1.25
C ILE A 20 -4.95 -9.31 1.55
N TRP A 21 -6.20 -9.62 1.89
CA TRP A 21 -6.64 -11.01 2.10
C TRP A 21 -6.38 -11.87 0.87
N LEU A 22 -6.77 -11.42 -0.33
CA LEU A 22 -6.56 -12.14 -1.58
C LEU A 22 -5.07 -12.40 -1.87
N PHE A 23 -4.20 -11.40 -1.64
CA PHE A 23 -2.76 -11.58 -1.82
C PHE A 23 -2.14 -12.48 -0.76
N LEU A 24 -2.71 -12.53 0.44
CA LEU A 24 -2.23 -13.36 1.54
C LEU A 24 -2.61 -14.84 1.37
N THR A 25 -3.87 -15.12 0.99
CA THR A 25 -4.36 -16.49 0.81
C THR A 25 -4.03 -17.06 -0.56
N ALA A 26 -3.86 -16.21 -1.58
CA ALA A 26 -3.63 -16.60 -2.96
C ALA A 26 -4.63 -17.64 -3.50
N SER A 27 -5.85 -17.65 -2.96
CA SER A 27 -6.93 -18.60 -3.29
C SER A 27 -8.18 -17.86 -3.77
N LEU A 28 -8.86 -18.45 -4.73
CA LEU A 28 -10.13 -17.97 -5.26
C LEU A 28 -11.29 -18.92 -4.93
N ASP A 29 -11.12 -19.80 -3.94
CA ASP A 29 -12.19 -20.65 -3.45
C ASP A 29 -13.34 -19.79 -2.91
N PRO A 30 -14.62 -20.06 -3.27
CA PRO A 30 -15.76 -19.29 -2.78
C PRO A 30 -15.86 -19.19 -1.25
N GLN A 31 -15.41 -20.20 -0.51
CA GLN A 31 -15.40 -20.19 0.95
C GLN A 31 -14.38 -19.17 1.48
N GLU A 32 -13.16 -19.19 0.96
CA GLU A 32 -12.08 -18.25 1.30
C GLU A 32 -12.45 -16.80 0.93
N LEU A 33 -13.11 -16.61 -0.21
CA LEU A 33 -13.61 -15.31 -0.64
C LEU A 33 -14.72 -14.80 0.29
N GLY A 34 -15.66 -15.67 0.67
CA GLY A 34 -16.75 -15.34 1.59
C GLY A 34 -16.24 -14.94 2.98
N PHE A 35 -15.35 -15.75 3.56
CA PHE A 35 -14.72 -15.44 4.86
C PHE A 35 -13.87 -14.17 4.79
N GLY A 36 -13.06 -14.01 3.75
CA GLY A 36 -12.23 -12.81 3.56
C GLY A 36 -13.06 -11.54 3.45
N LEU A 37 -14.16 -11.57 2.71
CA LEU A 37 -15.07 -10.44 2.57
C LEU A 37 -15.73 -10.10 3.91
N LEU A 38 -16.25 -11.11 4.62
CA LEU A 38 -16.88 -10.93 5.92
C LEU A 38 -15.92 -10.30 6.94
N LEU A 39 -14.71 -10.84 7.06
CA LEU A 39 -13.70 -10.31 7.97
C LEU A 39 -13.29 -8.89 7.59
N SER A 40 -13.12 -8.60 6.29
CA SER A 40 -12.79 -7.25 5.82
C SER A 40 -13.87 -6.23 6.17
N LEU A 41 -15.15 -6.61 6.05
CA LEU A 41 -16.29 -5.76 6.45
C LEU A 41 -16.29 -5.46 7.95
N ILE A 42 -16.03 -6.47 8.79
CA ILE A 42 -15.98 -6.34 10.24
C ILE A 42 -14.81 -5.47 10.66
N VAL A 43 -13.59 -5.81 10.21
CA VAL A 43 -12.37 -5.09 10.61
C VAL A 43 -12.39 -3.64 10.13
N ALA A 44 -12.88 -3.38 8.92
CA ALA A 44 -13.04 -2.01 8.42
C ALA A 44 -13.98 -1.19 9.30
N ALA A 45 -15.00 -1.80 9.92
CA ALA A 45 -15.98 -1.06 10.74
C ALA A 45 -15.31 -0.42 11.96
N PHE A 46 -14.28 -1.07 12.49
CA PHE A 46 -13.49 -0.56 13.62
C PHE A 46 -12.33 0.35 13.19
N THR A 47 -11.80 0.20 11.98
CA THR A 47 -10.50 0.78 11.59
C THR A 47 -10.58 1.87 10.51
N TYR A 48 -11.73 2.06 9.84
CA TYR A 48 -11.83 2.99 8.71
C TYR A 48 -11.51 4.45 9.03
N GLU A 49 -11.71 4.87 10.28
CA GLU A 49 -11.40 6.24 10.73
C GLU A 49 -9.89 6.50 10.73
N ILE A 50 -9.07 5.46 10.95
CA ILE A 50 -7.61 5.55 11.06
C ILE A 50 -6.94 5.52 9.67
N PHE A 51 -7.52 4.77 8.73
CA PHE A 51 -6.80 4.41 7.49
C PHE A 51 -6.65 5.55 6.48
N THR A 52 -7.72 6.30 6.17
CA THR A 52 -7.64 7.39 5.19
C THR A 52 -8.72 8.44 5.38
N THR A 53 -8.40 9.69 5.04
CA THR A 53 -9.34 10.81 4.97
C THR A 53 -9.93 11.02 3.57
N ASN A 54 -9.31 10.46 2.52
CA ASN A 54 -9.72 10.65 1.12
C ASN A 54 -10.71 9.58 0.61
N GLY A 55 -10.83 8.44 1.29
CA GLY A 55 -11.74 7.35 0.94
C GLY A 55 -11.59 6.86 -0.51
N LEU A 56 -12.71 6.61 -1.19
CA LEU A 56 -12.75 6.11 -2.57
C LEU A 56 -12.08 7.04 -3.59
N ALA A 57 -11.86 8.32 -3.27
CA ALA A 57 -11.12 9.23 -4.15
C ALA A 57 -9.65 8.83 -4.35
N ASN A 58 -9.15 7.87 -3.55
CA ASN A 58 -7.85 7.24 -3.77
C ASN A 58 -7.87 6.25 -4.95
N LEU A 59 -9.03 5.67 -5.29
CA LEU A 59 -9.18 4.73 -6.42
C LEU A 59 -9.27 5.43 -7.79
N HIS A 60 -8.96 6.72 -7.85
CA HIS A 60 -8.94 7.44 -9.11
C HIS A 60 -7.94 6.79 -10.08
N PRO A 61 -8.33 6.36 -11.30
CA PRO A 61 -7.48 5.58 -12.20
C PRO A 61 -6.11 6.22 -12.47
N LYS A 62 -6.08 7.54 -12.65
CA LYS A 62 -4.83 8.31 -12.80
C LYS A 62 -3.88 8.16 -11.60
N LYS A 63 -4.40 8.18 -10.36
CA LYS A 63 -3.56 8.02 -9.15
C LYS A 63 -2.99 6.62 -9.06
N ILE A 64 -3.81 5.60 -9.32
CA ILE A 64 -3.37 4.20 -9.34
C ILE A 64 -2.30 4.00 -10.43
N ALA A 65 -2.52 4.53 -11.63
CA ALA A 65 -1.56 4.42 -12.73
C ALA A 65 -0.21 5.04 -12.38
N TYR A 66 -0.19 6.25 -11.79
CA TYR A 66 1.06 6.86 -11.32
C TYR A 66 1.70 6.10 -10.16
N MET A 67 0.91 5.57 -9.22
CA MET A 67 1.42 4.73 -8.13
C MET A 67 2.17 3.52 -8.68
N VAL A 68 1.57 2.78 -9.61
CA VAL A 68 2.19 1.61 -10.24
C VAL A 68 3.39 2.00 -11.09
N ALA A 69 3.29 3.05 -11.91
CA ALA A 69 4.39 3.53 -12.74
C ALA A 69 5.60 4.03 -11.93
N TYR A 70 5.37 4.49 -10.69
CA TYR A 70 6.45 4.95 -9.80
C TYR A 70 7.20 3.79 -9.13
N ILE A 71 6.60 2.59 -9.00
CA ILE A 71 7.25 1.45 -8.32
C ILE A 71 8.61 1.09 -8.95
N PRO A 72 8.77 0.90 -10.27
CA PRO A 72 10.07 0.57 -10.86
C PRO A 72 11.13 1.64 -10.60
N TYR A 73 10.75 2.92 -10.69
CA TYR A 73 11.65 4.04 -10.40
C TYR A 73 12.09 4.03 -8.93
N PHE A 74 11.15 3.84 -8.01
CA PHE A 74 11.45 3.74 -6.58
C PHE A 74 12.42 2.58 -6.28
N LEU A 75 12.17 1.40 -6.84
CA LEU A 75 13.03 0.24 -6.66
C LEU A 75 14.44 0.49 -7.22
N TRP A 76 14.55 1.11 -8.40
CA TRP A 76 15.85 1.49 -8.98
C TRP A 76 16.61 2.45 -8.06
N ALA A 77 15.96 3.52 -7.60
CA ALA A 77 16.57 4.50 -6.70
C ALA A 77 17.01 3.85 -5.37
N MET A 78 16.20 2.94 -4.82
CA MET A 78 16.50 2.19 -3.61
C MET A 78 17.72 1.27 -3.79
N ILE A 79 17.83 0.58 -4.93
CA ILE A 79 19.00 -0.27 -5.23
C ILE A 79 20.26 0.59 -5.35
N MET A 80 20.20 1.68 -6.11
CA MET A 80 21.35 2.57 -6.32
C MET A 80 21.83 3.19 -5.00
N ALA A 81 20.91 3.58 -4.12
CA ALA A 81 21.25 4.10 -2.79
C ALA A 81 21.99 3.05 -1.93
N ASN A 82 21.52 1.80 -1.92
CA ASN A 82 22.18 0.72 -1.18
C ASN A 82 23.57 0.39 -1.75
N LEU A 83 23.74 0.43 -3.08
CA LEU A 83 25.04 0.24 -3.72
C LEU A 83 26.03 1.37 -3.40
N ASP A 84 25.57 2.62 -3.37
CA ASP A 84 26.40 3.76 -2.97
C ASP A 84 26.86 3.62 -1.50
N VAL A 85 25.96 3.23 -0.60
CA VAL A 85 26.32 2.96 0.81
C VAL A 85 27.33 1.81 0.91
N ALA A 86 27.09 0.69 0.21
CA ALA A 86 28.01 -0.45 0.18
C ALA A 86 29.40 -0.03 -0.32
N TYR A 87 29.46 0.76 -1.40
CA TYR A 87 30.71 1.30 -1.92
C TYR A 87 31.44 2.13 -0.86
N ARG A 88 30.77 3.09 -0.22
CA ARG A 88 31.39 3.97 0.79
C ARG A 88 31.93 3.21 2.00
N VAL A 89 31.23 2.16 2.43
CA VAL A 89 31.64 1.31 3.57
C VAL A 89 32.87 0.47 3.24
N LEU A 90 32.90 -0.13 2.04
CA LEU A 90 34.02 -0.95 1.58
C LEU A 90 35.22 -0.11 1.13
N HIS A 91 35.02 1.17 0.80
CA HIS A 91 36.09 2.03 0.34
C HIS A 91 37.10 2.31 1.47
N PRO A 92 38.40 2.07 1.28
CA PRO A 92 39.41 2.23 2.33
C PRO A 92 39.46 3.64 2.94
N LYS A 93 39.19 4.66 2.11
CA LYS A 93 39.18 6.06 2.53
C LYS A 93 37.90 6.49 3.27
N ARG A 94 36.89 5.60 3.36
CA ARG A 94 35.56 5.84 3.94
C ARG A 94 35.06 7.28 3.73
N PRO A 95 34.79 7.70 2.48
CA PRO A 95 34.41 9.07 2.17
C PRO A 95 32.97 9.35 2.63
N ILE A 96 32.80 9.55 3.94
CA ILE A 96 31.55 9.91 4.60
C ILE A 96 31.74 11.34 5.11
N ASN A 97 31.07 12.31 4.49
CA ASN A 97 31.01 13.70 4.97
C ASN A 97 29.54 14.03 5.27
N PRO A 98 29.15 14.07 6.55
CA PRO A 98 27.78 14.32 6.99
C PRO A 98 27.34 15.78 6.78
#